data_AF-A0A5T2LYX2-F1
#
_entry.id   AF-A0A5T2LYX2-F1
#
_cell.length_a   1.000
_cell.length_b   1.000
_cell.length_c   1.000
_cell.angle_alpha   90.00
_cell.angle_beta   90.00
_cell.angle_gamma   90.00
#
_symmetry.space_group_name_H-M   'P 1'
#
loop_
_entity.id
_entity.type
_entity.pdbx_description
1 polymer ?
#
loop_
_entity_poly.entity_id
_entity_poly.type
_entity_poly.pdbx_seq_one_letter_code
_entity_poly.pdbx_strand_id
1 'polypeptide(L)'
;MRANKANWICFSIFFILFFLIRFISLSLNFHFSGFVFLAAFIYGLYTYIAVLDKVNNLESDNKIVKFLHAEKIIASLKKGNEIGFLGRNIFFFTGFTIGMLLIKFT
;
A
#
# COMPACT_ATOMS: atom_id res chain seq x y z
N MET A 1 1.13 -21.20 -6.28
CA MET A 1 1.78 -20.02 -5.65
C MET A 1 2.06 -20.34 -4.19
N ARG A 2 3.32 -20.45 -3.74
CA ARG A 2 3.60 -20.49 -2.29
C ARG A 2 3.20 -19.13 -1.73
N ALA A 3 2.06 -19.05 -1.06
CA ALA A 3 1.63 -17.86 -0.34
C ALA A 3 2.63 -17.60 0.80
N ASN A 4 3.70 -16.87 0.51
CA ASN A 4 4.71 -16.57 1.50
C ASN A 4 4.11 -15.53 2.46
N LYS A 5 3.69 -15.95 3.66
CA LYS A 5 3.05 -15.08 4.66
C LYS A 5 3.84 -13.80 4.90
N ALA A 6 5.18 -13.87 4.81
CA ALA A 6 6.07 -12.72 4.92
C ALA A 6 5.81 -11.63 3.86
N ASN A 7 5.50 -12.01 2.61
CA ASN A 7 5.26 -11.06 1.52
C ASN A 7 3.94 -10.30 1.77
N TRP A 8 2.90 -11.02 2.20
CA TRP A 8 1.62 -10.44 2.63
C TRP A 8 1.77 -9.48 3.80
N ILE A 9 2.55 -9.86 4.82
CA ILE A 9 2.83 -8.98 5.96
C ILE A 9 3.57 -7.72 5.51
N CYS A 10 4.63 -7.85 4.70
CA CYS A 10 5.37 -6.70 4.19
C CYS A 10 4.44 -5.77 3.40
N PHE A 11 3.64 -6.33 2.50
CA PHE A 11 2.70 -5.55 1.69
C PHE A 11 1.69 -4.79 2.55
N SER A 12 1.04 -5.48 3.49
CA SER A 12 0.02 -4.87 4.35
C SER A 12 0.62 -3.79 5.25
N ILE A 13 1.79 -3.99 5.85
CA ILE A 13 2.44 -2.99 6.70
C ILE A 13 2.74 -1.71 5.92
N PHE A 14 3.39 -1.83 4.76
CA PHE A 14 3.70 -0.66 3.96
C PHE A 14 2.44 0.01 3.42
N PHE A 15 1.46 -0.77 2.94
CA PHE A 15 0.18 -0.23 2.50
C PHE A 15 -0.51 0.57 3.61
N ILE A 16 -0.57 0.06 4.84
CA ILE A 16 -1.21 0.76 5.97
C ILE A 16 -0.56 2.13 6.19
N LEU A 17 0.77 2.23 6.08
CA LEU A 17 1.46 3.52 6.19
C LEU A 17 1.00 4.49 5.10
N PHE A 18 0.96 4.07 3.84
CA PHE A 18 0.49 4.91 2.73
C PHE A 18 -0.99 5.30 2.89
N PHE A 19 -1.82 4.35 3.34
CA PHE A 19 -3.23 4.57 3.60
C PHE A 19 -3.44 5.61 4.69
N LEU A 20 -2.76 5.48 5.84
CA LEU A 20 -2.87 6.42 6.95
C LEU A 20 -2.45 7.83 6.54
N ILE A 21 -1.35 7.98 5.78
CA ILE A 21 -0.91 9.28 5.27
C ILE A 21 -2.00 9.93 4.40
N ARG A 22 -2.59 9.17 3.47
CA ARG A 22 -3.68 9.67 2.60
C ARG A 22 -4.95 9.97 3.36
N PHE A 23 -5.28 9.13 4.33
CA PHE A 23 -6.47 9.29 5.16
C PHE A 23 -6.37 10.54 6.03
N ILE A 24 -5.26 10.75 6.74
CA ILE A 24 -5.02 11.98 7.50
C ILE A 24 -5.08 13.20 6.59
N SER A 25 -4.40 13.14 5.43
CA SER A 25 -4.38 14.26 4.48
C SER A 25 -5.77 14.63 3.95
N LEU A 26 -6.63 13.65 3.68
CA LEU A 26 -8.00 13.91 3.23
C LEU A 26 -8.89 14.37 4.38
N SER A 27 -8.77 13.75 5.55
CA SER A 27 -9.56 14.12 6.73
C SER A 27 -9.24 15.52 7.29
N LEU A 28 -8.09 16.10 6.94
CA LEU A 28 -7.80 17.51 7.25
C LEU A 28 -8.63 18.49 6.40
N ASN A 29 -9.07 18.07 5.22
CA ASN A 29 -9.79 18.92 4.25
C ASN A 29 -11.27 18.53 4.09
N PHE A 30 -11.66 17.35 4.53
CA PHE A 30 -12.99 16.78 4.39
C PHE A 30 -13.48 16.18 5.71
N HIS A 31 -14.79 16.17 5.93
CA HIS A 31 -15.38 15.50 7.09
C HIS A 31 -15.14 13.98 7.04
N PHE A 32 -14.82 13.41 8.20
CA PHE A 32 -14.71 11.96 8.37
C PHE A 32 -16.00 11.27 7.94
N SER A 33 -15.92 10.48 6.89
CA SER A 33 -17.03 9.73 6.31
C SER A 33 -16.53 8.45 5.65
N GLY A 34 -17.43 7.48 5.41
CA GLY A 34 -17.11 6.30 4.61
C GLY A 34 -16.56 6.64 3.22
N PHE A 35 -16.97 7.78 2.64
CA PHE A 35 -16.46 8.25 1.35
C PHE A 35 -14.99 8.67 1.42
N VAL A 36 -14.61 9.43 2.47
CA VAL A 36 -13.21 9.81 2.71
C VAL A 36 -12.33 8.59 2.95
N PHE A 37 -12.84 7.59 3.69
CA PHE A 37 -12.15 6.31 3.86
C PHE A 37 -11.90 5.62 2.52
N LEU A 38 -12.93 5.50 1.68
CA LEU A 38 -12.82 4.81 0.39
C LEU A 38 -11.87 5.56 -0.56
N ALA A 39 -11.96 6.89 -0.61
CA ALA A 39 -11.05 7.72 -1.38
C ALA A 39 -9.60 7.54 -0.90
N ALA A 40 -9.35 7.62 0.41
CA ALA A 40 -8.03 7.40 0.99
C ALA A 40 -7.48 6.00 0.69
N PHE A 41 -8.35 4.98 0.68
CA PHE A 41 -7.99 3.60 0.36
C PHE A 41 -7.51 3.48 -1.08
N ILE A 42 -8.30 3.99 -2.04
CA ILE A 42 -7.96 3.94 -3.47
C ILE A 42 -6.67 4.73 -3.75
N TYR A 43 -6.57 5.97 -3.25
CA TYR A 43 -5.38 6.80 -3.44
C TYR A 43 -4.14 6.21 -2.76
N GLY A 44 -4.30 5.63 -1.57
CA GLY A 44 -3.24 4.95 -0.84
C GLY A 44 -2.74 3.75 -1.62
N LEU A 45 -3.64 2.93 -2.16
CA LEU A 45 -3.29 1.73 -2.92
C LEU A 45 -2.60 2.08 -4.23
N TYR A 46 -3.13 3.07 -4.96
CA TYR A 46 -2.51 3.56 -6.19
C TYR A 46 -1.10 4.10 -5.93
N THR A 47 -0.94 4.95 -4.92
CA THR A 47 0.37 5.51 -4.54
C THR A 47 1.34 4.39 -4.18
N TYR A 48 0.87 3.40 -3.41
CA TYR A 48 1.68 2.29 -2.98
C TYR A 48 2.16 1.41 -4.14
N ILE A 49 1.27 1.06 -5.08
CA ILE A 49 1.64 0.29 -6.28
C ILE A 49 2.66 1.07 -7.12
N ALA A 50 2.46 2.37 -7.34
CA ALA A 50 3.41 3.19 -8.08
C ALA A 50 4.79 3.24 -7.41
N VAL A 51 4.84 3.26 -6.07
CA VAL A 51 6.10 3.18 -5.32
C VAL A 51 6.74 1.80 -5.47
N LEU A 52 5.96 0.72 -5.36
CA LEU A 52 6.47 -0.65 -5.53
C LEU A 52 7.08 -0.86 -6.92
N ASP A 53 6.43 -0.40 -7.98
CA ASP A 53 6.92 -0.53 -9.35
C ASP A 53 8.23 0.26 -9.53
N LYS A 54 8.32 1.47 -8.98
CA LYS A 54 9.58 2.25 -8.97
C LYS A 54 10.68 1.53 -8.20
N VAL A 55 10.38 1.01 -7.01
CA VAL A 55 11.35 0.32 -6.15
C VAL A 55 11.83 -0.98 -6.78
N ASN A 56 10.96 -1.69 -7.51
CA ASN A 56 11.32 -2.91 -8.20
C ASN A 56 12.32 -2.66 -9.34
N ASN A 57 12.22 -1.51 -10.00
CA ASN A 57 13.12 -1.08 -11.08
C ASN A 57 14.45 -0.48 -10.58
N LEU A 58 14.66 -0.34 -9.26
CA LEU A 58 15.94 0.13 -8.72
C LEU A 58 17.01 -0.97 -8.84
N GLU A 59 18.14 -0.61 -9.46
CA GLU A 59 19.36 -1.41 -9.46
C GLU A 59 19.79 -1.76 -8.04
N SER A 60 20.32 -2.98 -7.85
CA SER A 60 20.77 -3.48 -6.55
C SER A 60 21.94 -2.67 -5.95
N ASP A 61 22.68 -1.93 -6.78
CA ASP A 61 23.84 -1.12 -6.36
C ASP A 61 23.53 0.39 -6.33
N ASN A 62 22.27 0.77 -6.14
CA ASN A 62 21.88 2.17 -6.20
C ASN A 62 22.50 2.97 -5.03
N LYS A 63 23.38 3.93 -5.37
CA LYS A 63 24.15 4.74 -4.40
C LYS A 63 23.28 5.46 -3.37
N ILE A 64 22.07 5.88 -3.75
CA ILE A 64 21.13 6.57 -2.86
C ILE A 64 20.60 5.60 -1.78
N VAL A 65 20.35 4.34 -2.15
CA VAL A 65 19.85 3.30 -1.24
C VAL A 65 20.90 2.97 -0.19
N LYS A 66 22.16 2.80 -0.64
CA LYS A 66 23.31 2.56 0.22
C LYS A 66 23.55 3.73 1.16
N PHE A 67 23.52 4.95 0.63
CA PHE A 67 23.71 6.18 1.42
C PHE A 67 22.67 6.33 2.54
N LEU A 68 21.40 6.07 2.23
CA LEU A 68 20.30 6.14 3.20
C LEU A 68 20.19 4.89 4.11
N HIS A 69 21.09 3.91 3.98
CA HIS A 69 21.00 2.61 4.66
C HIS A 69 19.62 1.94 4.51
N ALA A 70 18.96 2.17 3.37
CA ALA A 70 17.57 1.77 3.13
C ALA A 70 17.44 0.35 2.53
N GLU A 71 18.54 -0.40 2.44
CA GLU A 71 18.61 -1.71 1.79
C GLU A 71 17.57 -2.70 2.33
N LYS A 72 17.42 -2.78 3.66
CA LYS A 72 16.44 -3.67 4.31
C LYS A 72 14.98 -3.30 3.98
N ILE A 73 14.69 -2.00 3.92
CA ILE A 73 13.36 -1.48 3.62
C ILE A 73 13.02 -1.79 2.16
N ILE A 74 13.96 -1.54 1.25
CA ILE A 74 13.79 -1.82 -0.18
C ILE A 74 13.65 -3.32 -0.45
N ALA A 75 14.45 -4.16 0.20
CA ALA A 75 14.28 -5.61 0.10
C ALA A 75 12.89 -6.07 0.57
N SER A 76 12.37 -5.47 1.64
CA SER A 76 11.02 -5.77 2.16
C SER A 76 9.91 -5.26 1.24
N LEU A 77 10.08 -4.09 0.62
CA LEU A 77 9.17 -3.57 -0.41
C LEU A 77 9.17 -4.46 -1.66
N LYS A 78 10.35 -4.90 -2.13
CA LYS A 78 10.46 -5.85 -3.25
C LYS A 78 9.73 -7.17 -2.94
N LYS A 79 9.86 -7.71 -1.71
CA LYS A 79 9.07 -8.87 -1.26
C LYS A 79 7.55 -8.63 -1.30
N GLY A 80 7.10 -7.43 -0.91
CA GLY A 80 5.68 -7.07 -1.02
C GLY A 80 5.17 -7.05 -2.47
N ASN A 81 6.03 -6.67 -3.42
CA ASN A 81 5.72 -6.66 -4.86
C ASN A 81 5.39 -8.06 -5.41
N GLU A 82 5.96 -9.12 -4.81
CA GLU A 82 5.80 -10.53 -5.23
C GLU A 82 4.40 -11.12 -5.01
N ILE A 83 3.50 -10.40 -4.31
CA ILE A 83 2.09 -10.83 -4.14
C ILE A 83 1.37 -10.97 -5.50
N GLY A 84 1.90 -10.31 -6.53
CA GLY A 84 1.41 -10.41 -7.90
C GLY A 84 0.04 -9.79 -8.08
N PHE A 85 -0.47 -9.86 -9.32
CA PHE A 85 -1.73 -9.23 -9.71
C PHE A 85 -2.94 -9.74 -8.91
N LEU A 86 -3.05 -11.06 -8.75
CA LEU A 86 -4.23 -11.69 -8.13
C LEU A 86 -4.35 -11.34 -6.65
N GLY A 87 -3.23 -11.32 -5.90
CA GLY A 87 -3.26 -10.92 -4.50
C GLY A 87 -3.54 -9.43 -4.30
N ARG A 88 -3.07 -8.55 -5.21
CA ARG A 88 -3.43 -7.12 -5.21
C ARG A 88 -4.93 -6.91 -5.44
N ASN A 89 -5.54 -7.68 -6.34
CA ASN A 89 -6.98 -7.61 -6.56
C ASN A 89 -7.79 -8.08 -5.35
N ILE A 90 -7.40 -9.19 -4.72
CA ILE A 90 -8.04 -9.65 -3.48
C ILE A 90 -7.99 -8.52 -2.44
N PHE A 91 -6.81 -7.92 -2.24
CA PHE A 91 -6.63 -6.83 -1.31
C PHE A 91 -7.51 -5.60 -1.64
N PHE A 92 -7.56 -5.22 -2.92
CA PHE A 92 -8.42 -4.13 -3.40
C PHE A 92 -9.89 -4.40 -3.11
N PHE A 93 -10.42 -5.56 -3.52
CA PHE A 93 -11.83 -5.89 -3.34
C PHE A 93 -12.21 -6.00 -1.86
N THR A 94 -11.33 -6.50 -1.00
CA THR A 94 -11.56 -6.52 0.45
C THR A 94 -11.70 -5.11 1.01
N GLY A 95 -10.73 -4.22 0.75
CA GLY A 95 -10.80 -2.85 1.26
C GLY A 95 -11.93 -2.02 0.64
N PHE A 96 -12.23 -2.24 -0.65
CA PHE A 96 -13.37 -1.63 -1.33
C PHE A 96 -14.69 -2.06 -0.67
N THR A 97 -14.88 -3.35 -0.39
CA THR A 97 -16.08 -3.86 0.29
C THR A 97 -16.23 -3.23 1.67
N ILE A 98 -15.15 -3.14 2.44
CA ILE A 98 -15.15 -2.47 3.75
C ILE A 98 -15.54 -0.99 3.60
N GLY A 99 -14.97 -0.28 2.62
CA GLY A 99 -15.30 1.12 2.37
C GLY A 99 -16.77 1.32 1.98
N MET A 100 -17.32 0.45 1.14
CA MET A 100 -18.74 0.47 0.79
C MET A 100 -19.65 0.18 1.99
N LEU A 101 -19.28 -0.75 2.87
CA LEU A 101 -20.00 -0.99 4.11
C LEU A 101 -19.98 0.24 5.02
N LEU A 102 -18.82 0.88 5.17
CA LEU A 102 -18.71 2.12 5.94
C LEU A 102 -19.63 3.20 5.38
N ILE A 103 -19.64 3.41 4.06
CA ILE A 103 -20.57 4.37 3.42
C ILE A 103 -22.03 4.04 3.69
N LYS A 104 -22.39 2.75 3.74
CA LYS A 104 -23.78 2.34 4.00
C LYS A 104 -24.21 2.58 5.45
N PHE A 105 -23.27 2.49 6.40
CA PHE A 105 -23.55 2.53 7.84
C PHE A 105 -23.09 3.83 8.53
N THR A 106 -22.55 4.80 7.78
CA THR A 106 -22.22 6.17 8.24
C THR A 106 -23.00 7.19 7.43
#